data_AF-A0A955FEU8-F1
#
_entry.id   AF-A0A955FEU8-F1
#
_cell.length_a   1.000
_cell.length_b   1.000
_cell.length_c   1.000
_cell.angle_alpha   90.00
_cell.angle_beta   90.00
_cell.angle_gamma   90.00
#
_symmetry.space_group_name_H-M   'P 1'
#
loop_
_entity.id
_entity.type
_entity.pdbx_description
1 polymer ?
#
loop_
_entity_poly.entity_id
_entity_poly.type
_entity_poly.pdbx_seq_one_letter_code
_entity_poly.pdbx_strand_id
1 'polypeptide(L)'
;MKILVIRNAWRHQDFGGAEELALSLVSTLNALGVETKLLSGGEALLNRAESLSVPYIKGPFSKRQILTKHRAIFLPKYLFDLCRARTRYIKMFKSEAPSVIHCTGQ
;
A
#
# COMPACT_ATOMS: atom_id res chain seq x y z
N MET A 1 1.25 19.94 -2.85
CA MET A 1 0.23 18.89 -3.08
C MET A 1 0.87 17.56 -2.74
N LYS A 2 0.23 16.72 -1.91
CA LYS A 2 0.76 15.40 -1.53
C LYS A 2 -0.05 14.29 -2.18
N ILE A 3 0.61 13.37 -2.88
CA ILE A 3 -0.06 12.25 -3.54
C ILE A 3 0.37 10.94 -2.86
N LEU A 4 -0.63 10.10 -2.55
CA LEU A 4 -0.38 8.76 -2.05
C LEU A 4 -0.79 7.72 -3.10
N VAL A 5 0.18 6.97 -3.63
CA VAL A 5 -0.05 5.89 -4.58
C VAL A 5 -0.15 4.58 -3.80
N ILE A 6 -1.28 3.89 -3.85
CA ILE A 6 -1.52 2.66 -3.10
C ILE A 6 -1.44 1.46 -4.05
N ARG A 7 -0.46 0.58 -3.82
CA ARG A 7 -0.26 -0.67 -4.57
C ARG A 7 0.29 -1.76 -3.66
N ASN A 8 -0.13 -3.01 -3.84
CA ASN A 8 0.45 -4.16 -3.16
C ASN A 8 0.98 -5.18 -4.16
N ALA A 9 2.20 -5.67 -3.95
CA ALA A 9 2.69 -6.90 -4.55
C ALA A 9 2.51 -8.06 -3.54
N TRP A 10 1.50 -8.92 -3.75
CA TRP A 10 1.15 -9.96 -2.76
C TRP A 10 2.02 -11.21 -2.84
N ARG A 11 2.52 -11.56 -4.03
CA ARG A 11 3.50 -12.64 -4.21
C ARG A 11 4.77 -12.07 -4.82
N HIS A 12 5.91 -12.69 -4.50
CA HIS A 12 7.18 -12.39 -5.17
C HIS A 12 7.10 -12.59 -6.70
N GLN A 13 6.17 -13.41 -7.17
CA GLN A 13 5.92 -13.70 -8.59
C GLN A 13 4.97 -12.69 -9.25
N ASP A 14 4.23 -11.89 -8.48
CA ASP A 14 3.30 -10.88 -9.01
C ASP A 14 4.02 -9.53 -9.23
N PHE A 15 5.33 -9.56 -9.45
CA PHE A 15 6.12 -8.37 -9.74
C PHE A 15 6.11 -8.14 -11.25
N GLY A 16 5.18 -7.30 -11.72
CA GLY A 16 4.96 -7.07 -13.14
C GLY A 16 4.79 -5.59 -13.48
N GLY A 17 4.13 -5.33 -14.61
CA GLY A 17 4.02 -3.98 -15.17
C GLY A 17 3.26 -2.99 -14.28
N ALA A 18 2.33 -3.45 -13.44
CA ALA A 18 1.54 -2.56 -12.59
C ALA A 18 2.35 -2.07 -11.37
N GLU A 19 3.22 -2.91 -10.81
CA GLU A 19 4.14 -2.58 -9.73
C GLU A 19 5.21 -1.60 -10.20
N GLU A 20 5.82 -1.88 -11.36
CA GLU A 20 6.80 -1.00 -11.99
C GLU A 20 6.17 0.33 -12.43
N LEU A 21 4.93 0.31 -12.93
CA LEU A 21 4.19 1.54 -13.24
C LEU A 21 3.94 2.37 -11.99
N ALA A 22 3.59 1.77 -10.85
CA ALA A 22 3.43 2.49 -9.60
C ALA A 22 4.74 3.14 -9.14
N LEU A 23 5.87 2.44 -9.27
CA LEU A 23 7.20 2.98 -8.96
C LEU A 23 7.58 4.13 -9.91
N SER A 24 7.41 3.93 -11.20
CA SER A 24 7.67 4.94 -12.23
C SER A 24 6.79 6.18 -12.03
N LEU A 25 5.51 6.00 -11.70
CA LEU A 25 4.60 7.10 -11.44
C LEU A 25 5.08 7.95 -10.26
N VAL A 26 5.47 7.29 -9.16
CA VAL A 26 5.97 7.99 -7.97
C VAL A 26 7.29 8.72 -8.28
N SER A 27 8.21 8.09 -9.01
CA SER A 27 9.48 8.72 -9.36
C SER A 27 9.28 9.92 -10.30
N THR A 28 8.46 9.79 -11.34
CA THR A 28 8.15 10.88 -12.27
C THR A 28 7.46 12.05 -11.57
N LEU A 29 6.46 11.79 -10.71
CA LEU A 29 5.77 12.86 -9.99
C LEU A 29 6.69 13.60 -9.02
N ASN A 30 7.57 12.88 -8.31
CA ASN A 30 8.56 13.53 -7.44
C ASN A 30 9.59 14.33 -8.24
N ALA A 31 10.02 13.84 -9.42
CA ALA A 31 10.92 14.57 -10.31
C ALA A 31 10.28 15.88 -10.82
N LEU A 32 8.95 15.92 -10.95
CA LEU A 32 8.17 17.12 -11.26
C LEU A 32 7.88 18.02 -10.05
N GLY A 33 8.45 17.71 -8.87
CA GLY A 33 8.27 18.50 -7.64
C GLY A 33 6.97 18.23 -6.89
N VAL A 34 6.24 17.16 -7.23
CA VAL A 34 5.02 16.75 -6.51
C VAL A 34 5.37 15.70 -5.47
N GLU A 35 5.25 16.05 -4.19
CA GLU A 35 5.52 15.14 -3.07
C GLU A 35 4.60 13.91 -3.17
N THR A 36 5.18 12.79 -3.61
CA THR A 36 4.43 11.56 -3.89
C THR A 36 5.05 10.40 -3.14
N LYS A 37 4.25 9.57 -2.47
CA LYS A 37 4.74 8.38 -1.75
C LYS A 37 4.00 7.13 -2.20
N LEU A 38 4.71 6.00 -2.21
CA LEU A 38 4.13 4.68 -2.44
C LEU A 38 3.65 4.06 -1.12
N LEU A 39 2.42 3.56 -1.04
CA LEU A 39 1.91 2.78 0.07
C LEU A 39 1.77 1.31 -0.35
N SER A 40 2.56 0.44 0.27
CA SER A 40 2.51 -1.01 0.06
C SER A 40 2.78 -1.75 1.35
N GLY A 41 2.15 -2.91 1.56
CA GLY A 41 2.55 -3.90 2.55
C GLY A 41 3.26 -5.12 1.96
N GLY A 42 3.46 -5.16 0.63
CA GLY A 42 4.20 -6.21 -0.06
C GLY A 42 5.71 -5.97 -0.03
N GLU A 43 6.46 -6.89 0.57
CA GLU A 43 7.92 -6.74 0.77
C GLU A 43 8.69 -6.62 -0.55
N ALA A 44 8.32 -7.37 -1.59
CA ALA A 44 8.99 -7.29 -2.90
C ALA A 44 8.95 -5.86 -3.49
N LEU A 45 7.79 -5.20 -3.40
CA LEU A 45 7.60 -3.83 -3.90
C LEU A 45 8.28 -2.80 -3.01
N LEU A 46 8.30 -3.00 -1.70
CA LEU A 46 9.01 -2.12 -0.78
C LEU A 46 10.53 -2.20 -0.98
N ASN A 47 11.07 -3.41 -1.14
CA ASN A 47 12.49 -3.62 -1.41
C ASN A 47 12.90 -3.01 -2.77
N ARG A 48 12.03 -3.11 -3.78
CA ARG A 48 12.28 -2.45 -5.07
C ARG A 48 12.25 -0.93 -4.95
N ALA A 49 11.25 -0.39 -4.25
CA ALA A 49 11.16 1.04 -3.98
C ALA A 49 12.42 1.56 -3.27
N GLU A 50 12.89 0.83 -2.26
CA GLU A 50 14.13 1.13 -1.55
C GLU A 50 15.35 1.11 -2.48
N SER A 51 15.49 0.09 -3.34
CA SER A 51 16.58 0.01 -4.32
C SER A 51 16.61 1.17 -5.32
N LEU A 52 15.44 1.77 -5.59
CA LEU A 52 15.27 2.87 -6.53
C LEU A 52 15.18 4.23 -5.82
N SER A 53 15.39 4.28 -4.50
CA SER A 53 15.23 5.47 -3.67
C SER A 53 13.85 6.15 -3.82
N VAL A 54 12.82 5.36 -4.13
CA VAL A 54 11.44 5.84 -4.25
C VAL A 54 10.85 5.96 -2.85
N PRO A 55 10.32 7.13 -2.46
CA PRO A 55 9.76 7.33 -1.14
C PRO A 55 8.50 6.46 -0.95
N TYR A 56 8.48 5.70 0.16
CA TYR A 56 7.41 4.75 0.44
C TYR A 56 6.96 4.78 1.91
N ILE A 57 5.78 4.22 2.15
CA ILE A 57 5.19 3.95 3.45
C ILE A 57 4.82 2.48 3.51
N LYS A 58 5.25 1.82 4.58
CA LYS A 58 4.87 0.43 4.84
C LYS A 58 3.43 0.37 5.35
N GLY A 59 2.53 -0.10 4.50
CA GLY A 59 1.12 -0.30 4.83
C GLY A 59 0.91 -1.48 5.79
N PRO A 60 -0.14 -1.46 6.63
CA PRO A 60 -0.46 -2.54 7.56
C PRO A 60 -1.10 -3.77 6.87
N PHE A 61 -1.05 -3.87 5.54
CA PHE A 61 -1.57 -5.01 4.79
C PHE A 61 -0.88 -6.29 5.26
N SER A 62 -1.66 -7.22 5.79
CA SER A 62 -1.14 -8.54 6.18
C SER A 62 -1.76 -9.60 5.30
N LYS A 63 -0.99 -10.64 4.96
CA LYS A 63 -1.47 -11.84 4.24
C LYS A 63 -2.72 -12.45 4.88
N ARG A 64 -2.96 -12.19 6.18
CA ARG A 64 -4.11 -12.67 6.97
C ARG A 64 -5.43 -11.99 6.62
N GLN A 65 -5.43 -10.83 5.96
CA GLN A 65 -6.67 -10.14 5.55
C GLN A 65 -7.42 -10.84 4.41
N ILE A 66 -6.80 -11.84 3.76
CA ILE A 66 -7.35 -12.61 2.62
C ILE A 66 -7.89 -13.98 3.08
N LEU A 67 -8.02 -14.24 4.38
CA LEU A 67 -8.68 -15.46 4.90
C LEU A 67 -10.22 -15.36 4.70
N THR A 68 -10.65 -15.47 3.45
CA THR A 68 -12.06 -15.39 3.05
C THR A 68 -12.77 -16.75 3.05
N LYS A 69 -12.04 -17.86 3.19
CA LYS A 69 -12.60 -19.23 3.07
C LYS A 69 -13.18 -19.84 4.36
N HIS A 70 -12.85 -19.32 5.55
CA HIS A 70 -13.35 -19.87 6.84
C HIS A 70 -14.07 -18.82 7.72
N ARG A 71 -14.72 -17.84 7.08
CA ARG A 71 -15.27 -16.64 7.72
C ARG A 71 -16.27 -16.89 8.86
N ALA A 72 -17.00 -18.01 8.85
CA ALA A 72 -18.02 -18.29 9.87
C ALA A 72 -17.44 -18.58 11.26
N ILE A 73 -16.29 -19.26 11.33
CA ILE A 73 -15.70 -19.70 12.62
C ILE A 73 -14.85 -18.59 13.26
N PHE A 74 -14.26 -17.71 12.44
CA PHE A 74 -13.34 -16.66 12.90
C PHE A 74 -13.92 -15.24 12.78
N LEU A 75 -15.24 -15.09 12.63
CA LEU A 75 -15.88 -13.79 12.39
C LEU A 75 -15.51 -12.72 13.44
N PRO A 76 -15.54 -12.98 14.76
CA PRO A 76 -15.19 -11.96 15.75
C PRO A 76 -13.74 -11.49 15.62
N LYS A 77 -12.81 -12.44 15.41
CA LYS A 77 -11.39 -12.15 15.19
C LYS A 77 -11.17 -11.36 13.90
N TYR A 78 -11.87 -11.73 12.84
CA TYR A 78 -11.83 -11.03 11.56
C TYR A 78 -12.31 -9.58 11.68
N LEU A 79 -13.42 -9.35 12.38
CA LEU A 79 -13.94 -7.99 12.64
C LEU A 79 -12.96 -7.17 13.47
N PHE A 80 -12.34 -7.77 14.49
CA PHE A 80 -11.31 -7.11 15.28
C PHE A 80 -10.09 -6.71 14.42
N ASP A 81 -9.60 -7.62 13.59
CA ASP A 81 -8.48 -7.36 12.67
C ASP A 81 -8.84 -6.27 11.65
N LEU A 82 -10.09 -6.23 11.17
CA LEU A 82 -10.60 -5.18 10.28
C LEU A 82 -10.67 -3.82 10.97
N CYS A 83 -11.21 -3.76 12.20
CA CYS A 83 -11.23 -2.54 13.00
C CYS A 83 -9.82 -2.02 13.29
N ARG A 84 -8.89 -2.92 13.64
CA ARG A 84 -7.48 -2.59 13.87
C ARG A 84 -6.82 -2.07 12.59
N ALA A 85 -7.05 -2.70 11.46
CA ALA A 85 -6.54 -2.25 10.17
C ALA A 85 -7.09 -0.87 9.79
N ARG A 86 -8.42 -0.67 9.90
CA ARG A 86 -9.10 0.60 9.65
C ARG A 86 -8.51 1.72 10.50
N THR A 87 -8.32 1.46 11.80
CA THR A 87 -7.76 2.46 12.72
C THR A 87 -6.32 2.85 12.32
N ARG A 88 -5.50 1.90 11.89
CA ARG A 88 -4.15 2.17 11.39
C ARG A 88 -4.17 3.03 10.12
N TYR A 89 -5.04 2.71 9.16
CA TYR A 89 -5.20 3.53 7.97
C TYR A 89 -5.65 4.94 8.31
N ILE A 90 -6.66 5.11 9.17
CA ILE A 90 -7.13 6.45 9.57
C ILE A 90 -5.98 7.25 10.19
N LYS A 91 -5.18 6.66 11.09
CA LYS A 91 -4.03 7.33 11.69
C LYS A 91 -3.00 7.74 10.63
N MET A 92 -2.69 6.85 9.70
CA MET A 92 -1.75 7.10 8.59
C MET A 92 -2.24 8.19 7.65
N PHE A 93 -3.53 8.17 7.26
CA PHE A 93 -4.11 9.22 6.41
C PHE A 93 -4.14 10.57 7.12
N LYS A 94 -4.36 10.60 8.44
CA LYS A 94 -4.28 11.83 9.22
C LYS A 94 -2.84 12.36 9.33
N SER A 95 -1.84 11.49 9.45
CA SER A 95 -0.43 11.93 9.57
C SER A 95 0.15 12.40 8.23
N GLU A 96 -0.16 11.68 7.14
CA GLU A 96 0.35 12.02 5.80
C GLU A 96 -0.47 13.14 5.15
N ALA A 97 -1.75 13.28 5.52
CA ALA A 97 -2.70 14.24 4.97
C ALA A 97 -2.60 14.37 3.42
N PRO A 98 -2.73 13.25 2.67
CA PRO A 98 -2.61 13.31 1.22
C PRO A 98 -3.75 14.12 0.60
N SER A 99 -3.40 14.96 -0.37
CA SER A 99 -4.37 15.73 -1.16
C SER A 99 -5.08 14.85 -2.19
N VAL A 100 -4.37 13.84 -2.73
CA VAL A 100 -4.88 12.90 -3.73
C VAL A 100 -4.43 11.49 -3.36
N ILE A 101 -5.33 10.52 -3.55
CA ILE A 101 -5.05 9.10 -3.36
C ILE A 101 -5.25 8.42 -4.72
N HIS A 102 -4.21 7.75 -5.20
CA HIS A 102 -4.30 6.93 -6.41
C HIS A 102 -4.25 5.45 -6.03
N CYS A 103 -5.37 4.76 -6.21
CA CYS A 103 -5.48 3.34 -5.96
C CYS A 103 -5.32 2.57 -7.27
N THR A 104 -4.19 1.89 -7.47
CA THR A 104 -4.03 0.98 -8.60
C THR A 104 -4.59 -0.39 -8.21
N GLY A 105 -5.80 -0.68 -8.70
CA GLY A 105 -6.49 -1.95 -8.48
C GLY A 105 -5.65 -3.15 -8.94
N GLN A 106 -5.78 -4.27 -8.23
CA GLN A 106 -5.17 -5.55 -8.62
C GLN A 106 -5.83 -6.14 -9.85
#